data_AF-A0A0B2UKV7-F1
#
_entry.id   AF-A0A0B2UKV7-F1
#
_cell.length_a   1.000
_cell.length_b   1.000
_cell.length_c   1.000
_cell.angle_alpha   90.00
_cell.angle_beta   90.00
_cell.angle_gamma   90.00
#
_symmetry.space_group_name_H-M   'P 1'
#
loop_
_entity.id
_entity.type
_entity.pdbx_description
1 polymer ?
#
loop_
_entity_poly.entity_id
_entity_poly.type
_entity_poly.pdbx_seq_one_letter_code
_entity_poly.pdbx_strand_id
1 'polypeptide(L)'
;GNRKPWRGILLFGPPGTGKSYIAKAVATEANNSTFFSISSSDLVSKWLGESERLVKQLFEMAREHRPSIIFIDEIDSLCSSRSDTESESARRIKTEFLVQMQGVGNDSEGILVLGATNIPWVLDAAIRRRFEVILFCTLRTFKPFFFSTAITQV
;
A
#
# COMPACT_ATOMS: atom_id res chain seq x y z
N GLY A 1 -11.12 20.86 12.53
CA GLY A 1 -11.28 21.04 11.08
C GLY A 1 -11.23 19.68 10.43
N ASN A 2 -12.28 19.30 9.68
CA ASN A 2 -12.43 17.98 9.06
C ASN A 2 -11.41 17.75 7.95
N ARG A 3 -10.17 17.41 8.31
CA ARG A 3 -9.18 16.92 7.36
C ARG A 3 -9.44 15.43 7.17
N LYS A 4 -9.92 15.05 5.99
CA LYS A 4 -10.11 13.66 5.60
C LYS A 4 -8.77 12.91 5.68
N PRO A 5 -8.72 11.69 6.25
CA PRO A 5 -7.51 10.88 6.24
C PRO A 5 -6.96 10.64 4.86
N TRP A 6 -5.63 10.61 4.79
CA TRP A 6 -4.91 10.07 3.66
C TRP A 6 -5.17 8.56 3.57
N ARG A 7 -5.47 8.08 2.37
CA ARG A 7 -5.78 6.65 2.15
C ARG A 7 -4.61 5.87 1.54
N GLY A 8 -3.64 6.58 0.97
CA GLY A 8 -2.48 5.98 0.31
C GLY A 8 -1.21 6.79 0.54
N ILE A 9 -0.18 6.15 1.10
CA ILE A 9 1.17 6.69 1.22
C ILE A 9 2.17 5.74 0.54
N LEU A 10 3.00 6.27 -0.35
CA LEU A 10 4.07 5.53 -1.01
C LEU A 10 5.42 5.90 -0.39
N LEU A 11 6.12 4.92 0.17
CA LEU A 11 7.50 5.01 0.63
C LEU A 11 8.44 4.57 -0.49
N PHE A 12 9.40 5.40 -0.84
CA PHE A 12 10.41 5.02 -1.83
C PHE A 12 11.83 5.42 -1.43
N GLY A 13 12.81 4.69 -1.93
CA GLY A 13 14.22 5.00 -1.71
C GLY A 13 15.10 3.75 -1.82
N PRO A 14 16.43 3.89 -1.68
CA PRO A 14 17.37 2.78 -1.81
C PRO A 14 16.99 1.56 -0.95
N PRO A 15 17.37 0.33 -1.35
CA PRO A 15 17.22 -0.85 -0.48
C PRO A 15 17.99 -0.64 0.83
N GLY A 16 17.50 -1.23 1.93
CA GLY A 16 18.14 -1.13 3.24
C GLY A 16 17.89 0.18 4.00
N THR A 17 17.02 1.08 3.52
CA THR A 17 16.67 2.34 4.22
C THR A 17 15.57 2.20 5.29
N GLY A 18 15.19 0.98 5.64
CA GLY A 18 14.21 0.72 6.71
C GLY A 18 12.76 1.03 6.36
N LYS A 19 12.37 1.04 5.07
CA LYS A 19 10.97 1.27 4.64
C LYS A 19 9.96 0.35 5.36
N SER A 20 10.24 -0.95 5.42
CA SER A 20 9.39 -1.93 6.11
C SER A 20 9.43 -1.75 7.64
N TYR A 21 10.53 -1.22 8.20
CA TYR A 21 10.62 -0.88 9.62
C TYR A 21 9.78 0.36 9.96
N ILE A 22 9.84 1.40 9.12
CA ILE A 22 9.01 2.61 9.21
C ILE A 22 7.53 2.22 9.16
N ALA A 23 7.11 1.37 8.23
CA ALA A 23 5.71 0.95 8.13
C ALA A 23 5.21 0.24 9.40
N LYS A 24 6.03 -0.64 9.99
CA LYS A 24 5.71 -1.30 11.27
C LYS A 24 5.63 -0.29 12.41
N ALA A 25 6.58 0.64 12.49
CA ALA A 25 6.56 1.70 13.49
C ALA A 25 5.31 2.59 13.36
N VAL A 26 4.89 2.94 12.13
CA VAL A 26 3.63 3.66 11.90
C VAL A 26 2.47 2.88 12.51
N ALA A 27 2.39 1.58 12.30
CA ALA A 27 1.28 0.78 12.81
C ALA A 27 1.26 0.66 14.34
N THR A 28 2.43 0.57 14.97
CA THR A 28 2.54 0.58 16.42
C THR A 28 2.11 1.92 17.01
N GLU A 29 2.51 3.03 16.40
CA GLU A 29 2.18 4.38 16.87
C GLU A 29 0.73 4.80 16.52
N ALA A 30 0.16 4.24 15.45
CA ALA A 30 -1.19 4.52 14.97
C ALA A 30 -2.26 3.82 15.82
N ASN A 31 -2.43 4.21 17.09
CA ASN A 31 -3.49 3.71 17.98
C ASN A 31 -3.57 2.17 18.05
N ASN A 32 -2.44 1.48 17.91
CA ASN A 32 -2.39 0.02 17.90
C ASN A 32 -3.25 -0.62 16.77
N SER A 33 -3.32 0.05 15.61
CA SER A 33 -4.06 -0.38 14.42
C SER A 33 -3.62 -1.75 13.91
N THR A 34 -4.55 -2.49 13.30
CA THR A 34 -4.23 -3.81 12.73
C THR A 34 -3.30 -3.67 11.53
N PHE A 35 -2.14 -4.34 11.56
CA PHE A 35 -1.14 -4.26 10.50
C PHE A 35 -1.15 -5.52 9.62
N PHE A 36 -1.59 -5.35 8.37
CA PHE A 36 -1.50 -6.38 7.34
C PHE A 36 -0.27 -6.13 6.47
N SER A 37 0.67 -7.07 6.43
CA SER A 37 1.89 -6.95 5.61
C SER A 37 1.89 -8.01 4.52
N ILE A 38 2.05 -7.60 3.27
CA ILE A 38 2.14 -8.51 2.12
C ILE A 38 3.24 -8.05 1.17
N SER A 39 3.97 -9.00 0.57
CA SER A 39 4.84 -8.71 -0.57
C SER A 39 4.04 -8.82 -1.86
N SER A 40 4.18 -7.85 -2.76
CA SER A 40 3.60 -7.95 -4.10
C SER A 40 4.08 -9.19 -4.87
N SER A 41 5.30 -9.65 -4.61
CA SER A 41 5.87 -10.87 -5.21
C SER A 41 5.14 -12.14 -4.75
N ASP A 42 4.64 -12.17 -3.51
CA ASP A 42 3.82 -13.28 -2.98
C ASP A 42 2.43 -13.34 -3.64
N LEU A 43 1.86 -12.18 -3.98
CA LEU A 43 0.57 -12.08 -4.68
C LEU A 43 0.66 -12.57 -6.14
N VAL A 44 1.81 -12.44 -6.80
CA VAL A 44 1.97 -12.82 -8.21
C VAL A 44 2.43 -14.27 -8.37
N SER A 45 3.30 -14.77 -7.47
CA SER A 45 4.01 -16.04 -7.69
C SER A 45 3.26 -17.29 -7.25
N LYS A 46 2.39 -17.23 -6.24
CA LYS A 46 1.86 -18.45 -5.61
C LYS A 46 0.54 -18.97 -6.17
N TRP A 47 -0.27 -18.15 -6.87
CA TRP A 47 -1.65 -18.55 -7.19
C TRP A 47 -2.14 -17.96 -8.52
N LEU A 48 -1.76 -18.57 -9.63
CA LEU A 48 -2.35 -18.32 -10.95
C LEU A 48 -3.85 -18.72 -10.92
N GLY A 49 -4.71 -17.80 -10.50
CA GLY A 49 -6.17 -17.96 -10.45
C GLY A 49 -6.84 -17.45 -9.17
N GLU A 50 -6.20 -17.59 -8.00
CA GLU A 50 -6.81 -17.16 -6.71
C GLU A 50 -6.34 -15.80 -6.20
N SER A 51 -5.35 -15.19 -6.86
CA SER A 51 -4.72 -13.96 -6.39
C SER A 51 -5.65 -12.74 -6.34
N GLU A 52 -6.64 -12.66 -7.23
CA GLU A 52 -7.70 -11.62 -7.17
C GLU A 52 -8.53 -11.75 -5.88
N ARG A 53 -8.89 -12.99 -5.53
CA ARG A 53 -9.65 -13.29 -4.32
C ARG A 53 -8.87 -12.92 -3.06
N LEU A 54 -7.55 -13.14 -3.06
CA LEU A 54 -6.68 -12.75 -1.96
C LEU A 54 -6.64 -11.23 -1.76
N VAL A 55 -6.54 -10.45 -2.84
CA VAL A 55 -6.60 -8.98 -2.75
C VAL A 55 -7.95 -8.53 -2.18
N LYS A 56 -9.05 -9.10 -2.68
CA LYS A 56 -10.38 -8.79 -2.14
C LYS A 56 -10.51 -9.14 -0.66
N GLN A 57 -10.08 -10.35 -0.27
CA GLN A 57 -10.09 -10.81 1.12
C GLN A 57 -9.21 -9.95 2.03
N LEU A 58 -8.03 -9.54 1.57
CA LEU A 58 -7.14 -8.64 2.31
C LEU A 58 -7.84 -7.33 2.66
N PHE A 59 -8.51 -6.71 1.68
CA PHE A 59 -9.25 -5.47 1.92
C PHE A 59 -10.52 -5.70 2.74
N GLU A 60 -11.21 -6.83 2.60
CA GLU A 60 -12.34 -7.21 3.47
C GLU A 60 -11.92 -7.36 4.93
N MET A 61 -10.87 -8.13 5.21
CA MET A 61 -10.30 -8.26 6.55
C MET A 61 -9.86 -6.91 7.12
N ALA A 62 -9.24 -6.06 6.30
CA ALA A 62 -8.86 -4.71 6.71
C ALA A 62 -10.07 -3.82 7.07
N ARG A 63 -11.20 -3.97 6.36
CA ARG A 63 -12.46 -3.28 6.68
C ARG A 63 -13.09 -3.79 7.97
N GLU A 64 -12.98 -5.08 8.26
CA GLU A 64 -13.48 -5.67 9.51
C GLU A 64 -12.64 -5.26 10.72
N HIS A 65 -11.34 -5.07 10.54
CA HIS A 65 -10.38 -4.78 11.61
C HIS A 65 -9.96 -3.29 11.68
N ARG A 66 -10.85 -2.36 11.31
CA ARG A 66 -10.57 -0.92 11.37
C ARG A 66 -10.34 -0.45 12.82
N PRO A 67 -9.40 0.49 13.08
CA PRO A 67 -8.47 1.08 12.11
C PRO A 67 -7.38 0.08 11.67
N SER A 68 -7.08 0.05 10.38
CA SER A 68 -6.13 -0.91 9.80
C SER A 68 -5.17 -0.29 8.79
N ILE A 69 -3.99 -0.89 8.70
CA ILE A 69 -2.91 -0.49 7.81
C ILE A 69 -2.55 -1.68 6.93
N ILE A 70 -2.64 -1.50 5.62
CA ILE A 70 -2.19 -2.48 4.63
C ILE A 70 -0.84 -2.03 4.10
N PHE A 71 0.22 -2.76 4.44
CA PHE A 71 1.57 -2.56 3.93
C PHE A 71 1.89 -3.52 2.79
N ILE A 72 2.31 -2.95 1.66
CA ILE A 72 2.67 -3.69 0.45
C ILE A 72 4.13 -3.38 0.13
N ASP A 73 4.99 -4.37 0.36
CA ASP A 73 6.41 -4.27 0.00
C ASP A 73 6.61 -4.66 -1.46
N GLU A 74 7.64 -4.09 -2.08
CA GLU A 74 7.98 -4.29 -3.49
C GLU A 74 6.80 -4.02 -4.43
N ILE A 75 6.03 -2.96 -4.17
CA ILE A 75 4.80 -2.69 -4.94
C ILE A 75 5.05 -2.56 -6.45
N ASP A 76 6.28 -2.25 -6.86
CA ASP A 76 6.71 -2.26 -8.25
C ASP A 76 6.61 -3.64 -8.95
N SER A 77 6.69 -4.75 -8.22
CA SER A 77 6.53 -6.09 -8.82
C SER A 77 5.11 -6.40 -9.24
N LEU A 78 4.11 -5.79 -8.59
CA LEU A 78 2.69 -5.89 -8.97
C LEU A 78 2.27 -4.76 -9.94
N CYS A 79 2.92 -3.60 -9.82
CA CYS A 79 2.43 -2.33 -10.37
C CYS A 79 3.32 -1.75 -11.47
N SER A 80 4.26 -2.53 -12.03
CA SER A 80 5.16 -2.06 -13.07
C SER A 80 4.41 -1.54 -14.30
N SER A 81 5.04 -0.61 -15.00
CA SER A 81 4.60 -0.07 -16.28
C SER A 81 4.49 -1.22 -17.28
N ARG A 82 3.33 -1.31 -17.95
CA ARG A 82 2.95 -2.39 -18.88
C ARG A 82 4.14 -2.77 -19.77
N SER A 83 4.73 -3.93 -19.54
CA SER A 83 5.60 -4.59 -20.51
C SER A 83 4.72 -5.47 -21.41
N ASP A 84 5.04 -5.57 -22.70
CA ASP A 84 4.33 -6.48 -23.62
C ASP A 84 4.38 -7.96 -23.18
N THR A 85 5.24 -8.29 -22.22
CA THR A 85 5.41 -9.61 -21.60
C THR A 85 4.64 -9.78 -20.27
N GLU A 86 3.81 -8.82 -19.87
CA GLU A 86 3.04 -8.91 -18.62
C GLU A 86 1.93 -9.96 -18.73
N SER A 87 1.90 -10.91 -17.79
CA SER A 87 0.85 -11.94 -17.73
C SER A 87 -0.53 -11.30 -17.55
N GLU A 88 -1.53 -11.81 -18.26
CA GLU A 88 -2.94 -11.42 -18.09
C GLU A 88 -3.39 -11.53 -16.62
N SER A 89 -2.85 -12.50 -15.87
CA SER A 89 -3.13 -12.64 -14.44
C SER A 89 -2.62 -11.44 -13.62
N ALA A 90 -1.42 -10.95 -13.91
CA ALA A 90 -0.86 -9.78 -13.22
C ALA A 90 -1.70 -8.52 -13.48
N ARG A 91 -2.17 -8.34 -14.73
CA ARG A 91 -3.05 -7.23 -15.11
C ARG A 91 -4.38 -7.25 -14.35
N ARG A 92 -4.97 -8.42 -14.15
CA ARG A 92 -6.22 -8.55 -13.40
C ARG A 92 -6.03 -8.26 -11.91
N ILE A 93 -4.97 -8.80 -11.28
CA ILE A 93 -4.65 -8.50 -9.87
C ILE A 93 -4.42 -6.99 -9.68
N LYS A 94 -3.67 -6.36 -10.58
CA LYS A 94 -3.43 -4.91 -10.58
C LYS A 94 -4.73 -4.11 -10.69
N THR A 95 -5.65 -4.56 -11.54
CA THR A 95 -6.98 -3.94 -11.71
C THR A 95 -7.83 -4.10 -10.45
N GLU A 96 -7.88 -5.30 -9.88
CA GLU A 96 -8.61 -5.55 -8.63
C GLU A 96 -8.07 -4.72 -7.48
N PHE A 97 -6.73 -4.63 -7.34
CA PHE A 97 -6.09 -3.78 -6.35
C PHE A 97 -6.49 -2.31 -6.48
N LEU A 98 -6.51 -1.78 -7.71
CA LEU A 98 -6.97 -0.41 -7.99
C LEU A 98 -8.43 -0.18 -7.63
N VAL A 99 -9.30 -1.16 -7.89
CA VAL A 99 -10.73 -1.11 -7.54
C VAL A 99 -10.91 -1.09 -6.03
N GLN A 100 -10.21 -1.96 -5.31
CA GLN A 100 -10.26 -2.04 -3.85
C GLN A 100 -9.74 -0.76 -3.18
N MET A 101 -8.62 -0.19 -3.66
CA MET A 101 -8.08 1.09 -3.19
C MET A 101 -9.03 2.27 -3.45
N GLN A 102 -9.81 2.22 -4.53
CA GLN A 102 -10.77 3.29 -4.83
C GLN A 102 -11.99 3.24 -3.87
N GLY A 103 -12.27 2.08 -3.29
CA GLY A 103 -13.45 1.87 -2.44
C GLY A 103 -14.76 1.93 -3.24
N VAL A 104 -14.75 1.53 -4.52
CA VAL A 104 -15.99 1.50 -5.30
C VAL A 104 -16.96 0.50 -4.67
N GLY A 105 -18.10 0.99 -4.17
CA GLY A 105 -19.13 0.18 -3.53
C GLY A 105 -18.89 -0.16 -2.05
N ASN A 106 -17.78 0.28 -1.44
CA ASN A 106 -17.45 -0.02 -0.04
C ASN A 106 -16.86 1.21 0.68
N ASP A 107 -17.16 1.33 1.97
CA ASP A 107 -16.51 2.35 2.80
C ASP A 107 -15.00 2.07 2.91
N SER A 108 -14.18 3.10 2.68
CA SER A 108 -12.71 3.04 2.78
C SER A 108 -12.19 3.88 3.94
N GLU A 109 -13.07 4.39 4.80
CA GLU A 109 -12.70 5.06 6.04
C GLU A 109 -11.99 4.08 6.99
N GLY A 110 -11.00 4.59 7.74
CA GLY A 110 -10.21 3.81 8.70
C GLY A 110 -9.21 2.81 8.09
N ILE A 111 -8.94 2.88 6.79
CA ILE A 111 -7.93 2.03 6.12
C ILE A 111 -6.85 2.90 5.48
N LEU A 112 -5.60 2.65 5.87
CA LEU A 112 -4.41 3.28 5.29
C LEU A 112 -3.60 2.26 4.48
N VAL A 113 -3.39 2.53 3.19
CA VAL A 113 -2.51 1.72 2.34
C VAL A 113 -1.11 2.32 2.29
N LEU A 114 -0.11 1.56 2.72
CA LEU A 114 1.30 1.89 2.66
C LEU A 114 1.98 1.06 1.58
N GLY A 115 2.45 1.68 0.50
CA GLY A 115 3.28 1.01 -0.50
C GLY A 115 4.76 1.26 -0.25
N ALA A 116 5.63 0.28 -0.48
CA ALA A 116 7.08 0.47 -0.49
C ALA A 116 7.69 0.02 -1.83
N THR A 117 8.58 0.83 -2.38
CA THR A 117 9.33 0.49 -3.60
C THR A 117 10.76 1.04 -3.57
N ASN A 118 11.67 0.40 -4.29
CA ASN A 118 13.00 0.96 -4.54
C ASN A 118 13.04 1.79 -5.83
N ILE A 119 12.04 1.64 -6.70
CA ILE A 119 12.07 2.08 -8.10
C ILE A 119 10.73 2.79 -8.42
N PRO A 120 10.46 3.98 -7.85
CA PRO A 120 9.15 4.65 -8.01
C PRO A 120 8.83 5.05 -9.46
N TRP A 121 9.85 5.18 -10.33
CA TRP A 121 9.67 5.58 -11.72
C TRP A 121 9.10 4.48 -12.62
N VAL A 122 9.17 3.20 -12.20
CA VAL A 122 8.57 2.10 -12.97
C VAL A 122 7.08 1.91 -12.65
N LEU A 123 6.55 2.56 -11.61
CA LEU A 123 5.17 2.41 -11.21
C LEU A 123 4.19 3.01 -12.24
N ASP A 124 3.13 2.27 -12.51
CA ASP A 124 2.02 2.70 -13.35
C ASP A 124 1.40 4.01 -12.84
N ALA A 125 1.10 4.91 -13.79
CA ALA A 125 0.56 6.22 -13.47
C ALA A 125 -0.78 6.16 -12.73
N ALA A 126 -1.62 5.15 -12.97
CA ALA A 126 -2.89 4.99 -12.28
C ALA A 126 -2.68 4.67 -10.79
N ILE A 127 -1.69 3.84 -10.48
CA ILE A 127 -1.37 3.41 -9.11
C ILE A 127 -0.66 4.52 -8.36
N ARG A 128 0.29 5.20 -9.02
CA ARG A 128 0.94 6.39 -8.47
C ARG A 128 -0.06 7.47 -8.08
N ARG A 129 -1.16 7.64 -8.83
CA ARG A 129 -2.25 8.58 -8.50
C ARG A 129 -3.10 8.15 -7.29
N ARG A 130 -3.08 6.87 -6.89
CA ARG A 130 -3.78 6.40 -5.68
C ARG A 130 -2.98 6.67 -4.40
N PHE A 131 -1.66 6.84 -4.52
CA PHE A 131 -0.81 7.27 -3.43
C PHE A 131 -0.79 8.80 -3.38
N GLU A 132 -1.59 9.35 -2.46
CA GLU A 132 -1.78 10.78 -2.28
C GLU A 132 -0.53 11.45 -1.68
N VAL A 133 0.23 10.70 -0.87
CA VAL A 133 1.55 11.12 -0.36
C VAL A 133 2.63 10.21 -0.92
N ILE A 134 3.73 10.80 -1.36
CA ILE A 134 4.94 10.08 -1.72
C ILE A 134 6.10 10.57 -0.83
N LEU A 135 6.71 9.66 -0.07
CA LEU A 135 7.77 9.94 0.88
C LEU A 135 9.08 9.28 0.45
N PHE A 136 10.14 10.09 0.42
CA PHE A 136 11.50 9.61 0.16
C PHE A 136 12.20 9.18 1.46
N CYS A 137 12.43 7.88 1.61
CA CYS A 137 13.12 7.27 2.73
C CYS A 137 14.63 7.26 2.48
N THR A 138 15.33 8.15 3.18
CA THR A 138 16.80 8.11 3.34
C THR A 138 17.15 7.66 4.75
N LEU A 139 18.40 7.27 4.99
CA LEU A 139 18.93 6.85 6.31
C LEU A 139 18.68 7.87 7.45
N ARG A 140 18.22 9.10 7.16
CA ARG A 140 17.90 10.15 8.16
C ARG A 140 16.42 10.55 8.21
N THR A 141 15.53 10.00 7.40
CA THR A 141 14.13 10.47 7.35
C THR A 141 13.27 9.83 8.45
N PHE A 142 13.56 10.15 9.72
CA PHE A 142 12.61 9.96 10.82
C PHE A 142 12.04 11.34 11.18
N LYS A 143 11.06 11.84 10.41
CA LYS A 143 10.35 13.09 10.75
C LYS A 143 9.05 12.78 11.49
N PRO A 144 8.98 12.98 12.82
CA PRO A 144 7.79 12.68 13.62
C PRO A 144 6.55 13.52 13.26
N PHE A 145 6.74 14.67 12.60
CA PHE A 145 5.65 15.58 12.23
C PHE A 145 4.72 15.03 11.13
N PHE A 146 5.28 14.27 10.18
CA PHE A 146 4.49 13.64 9.11
C PHE A 146 3.71 12.43 9.66
N PHE A 147 4.35 11.72 10.59
CA PHE A 147 3.78 10.59 11.32
C PHE A 147 2.54 11.00 12.11
N SER A 148 2.62 12.06 12.93
CA SER A 148 1.48 12.49 13.74
C SER A 148 0.25 12.83 12.90
N THR A 149 0.40 13.44 11.71
CA THR A 149 -0.77 13.78 10.87
C THR A 149 -1.39 12.55 10.21
N ALA A 150 -0.59 11.58 9.76
CA ALA A 150 -1.11 10.33 9.20
C ALA A 150 -1.76 9.47 10.30
N ILE A 151 -1.08 9.32 11.45
CA ILE A 151 -1.52 8.55 12.62
C ILE A 151 -2.81 9.09 13.22
N THR A 152 -2.93 10.40 13.43
CA THR A 152 -4.12 11.00 14.03
C THR A 152 -5.33 10.97 13.10
N GLN A 153 -5.15 10.58 11.84
CA GLN A 153 -6.22 10.52 10.85
C GLN A 153 -6.68 9.09 10.51
N VAL A 154 -5.92 8.05 10.83
CA VAL A 154 -6.39 6.65 10.65
C VAL A 154 -7.49 6.33 11.64
#